data_AF-A0A8B4VT18-F1
#
_entry.id   AF-A0A8B4VT18-F1
#
_cell.length_a   1.000
_cell.length_b   1.000
_cell.length_c   1.000
_cell.angle_alpha   90.00
_cell.angle_beta   90.00
_cell.angle_gamma   90.00
#
_symmetry.space_group_name_H-M   'P 1'
#
loop_
_entity.id
_entity.type
_entity.pdbx_description
1 polymer ?
#
loop_
_entity_poly.entity_id
_entity_poly.type
_entity_poly.pdbx_seq_one_letter_code
_entity_poly.pdbx_strand_id
1 'polypeptide(L)' 'MTQEIRQINRHFCIPVTLSELGIDRAKIIELRSALVNSTLADGCTASNPRQVTTHDVEGLIDLITG' A
#
# COMPACT_ATOMS: atom_id res chain seq x y z
N MET A 1 0.93 11.31 13.87
CA MET A 1 1.79 10.18 14.28
C MET A 1 2.51 9.59 13.05
N THR A 2 3.16 10.42 12.24
CA THR A 2 3.61 10.01 10.88
C THR A 2 5.04 10.44 10.53
N GLN A 3 5.65 11.39 11.25
CA GLN A 3 7.02 11.84 10.97
C GLN A 3 8.08 10.94 11.61
N GLU A 4 7.86 10.47 12.84
CA GLU A 4 8.84 9.60 13.52
C GLU A 4 9.01 8.26 12.82
N ILE A 5 7.92 7.65 12.34
CA ILE A 5 7.98 6.43 11.52
C ILE A 5 8.79 6.68 10.24
N ARG A 6 8.57 7.83 9.57
CA ARG A 6 9.34 8.19 8.38
C ARG A 6 10.82 8.41 8.70
N GLN A 7 11.16 8.97 9.86
CA GLN A 7 12.55 9.13 10.29
C GLN A 7 13.22 7.78 10.54
N ILE A 8 12.52 6.86 11.21
CA ILE A 8 12.99 5.50 11.45
C ILE A 8 13.19 4.75 10.12
N ASN A 9 12.22 4.81 9.21
CA ASN A 9 12.33 4.17 7.89
C ASN A 9 13.56 4.68 7.12
N ARG A 10 13.83 5.99 7.14
CA ARG A 10 15.04 6.57 6.52
C ARG A 10 16.32 6.06 7.19
N HIS A 11 16.35 5.95 8.52
CA HIS A 11 17.50 5.43 9.26
C HIS A 11 17.85 4.00 8.84
N PHE A 12 16.84 3.18 8.56
CA PHE A 12 16.99 1.81 8.09
C PHE A 12 17.00 1.65 6.57
N CYS A 13 17.11 2.75 5.82
CA CYS A 13 17.12 2.74 4.35
C CYS A 13 15.90 2.03 3.73
N ILE A 14 14.73 2.09 4.38
CA ILE A 14 13.48 1.53 3.87
C ILE A 14 12.91 2.50 2.81
N PRO A 15 12.73 2.06 1.55
CA PRO A 15 12.15 2.89 0.49
C PRO A 15 10.74 3.37 0.83
N VAL A 16 10.39 4.56 0.36
CA VAL A 16 9.09 5.18 0.63
C VAL A 16 8.02 4.65 -0.33
N THR A 17 8.42 4.21 -1.52
CA THR A 17 7.51 3.75 -2.57
C THR A 17 7.98 2.43 -3.18
N LEU A 18 7.06 1.73 -3.85
CA LEU A 18 7.37 0.51 -4.59
C LEU A 18 8.29 0.78 -5.79
N SER A 19 8.16 1.94 -6.44
CA SER A 19 9.11 2.36 -7.48
C SER A 19 10.53 2.57 -6.93
N GLU A 20 10.68 3.17 -5.74
CA GLU A 20 12.00 3.33 -5.09
C GLU A 20 12.60 1.98 -4.66
N LEU A 21 11.76 1.00 -4.36
CA LEU A 21 12.17 -0.38 -4.13
C LEU A 21 12.60 -1.10 -5.43
N GLY A 22 12.30 -0.53 -6.61
CA GLY A 22 12.63 -1.10 -7.92
C GLY A 22 11.53 -2.01 -8.50
N ILE A 23 10.30 -1.93 -7.98
CA ILE A 23 9.17 -2.67 -8.54
C ILE A 23 8.64 -1.98 -9.79
N ASP A 24 8.44 -2.77 -10.85
CA ASP A 24 7.86 -2.28 -12.09
C ASP A 24 6.38 -1.89 -11.91
N ARG A 25 6.05 -0.65 -12.27
CA ARG A 25 4.69 -0.14 -12.26
C ARG A 25 3.75 -0.93 -13.15
N ALA A 26 4.23 -1.44 -14.30
CA ALA A 26 3.42 -2.26 -15.18
C ALA A 26 2.95 -3.52 -14.45
N LYS A 27 3.83 -4.11 -13.61
CA LYS A 27 3.48 -5.28 -12.81
C LYS A 27 2.45 -4.96 -11.74
N ILE A 28 2.55 -3.79 -11.11
CA ILE A 28 1.57 -3.33 -10.12
C ILE A 28 0.20 -3.12 -10.76
N ILE A 29 0.15 -2.53 -11.97
CA ILE A 29 -1.10 -2.33 -12.73
C ILE A 29 -1.74 -3.67 -13.08
N GLU A 30 -0.95 -4.63 -13.58
CA GLU A 30 -1.40 -5.98 -13.90
C GLU A 30 -2.03 -6.68 -12.69
N LEU A 31 -1.43 -6.53 -11.51
CA LEU A 31 -1.87 -7.19 -10.27
C LEU A 31 -2.92 -6.41 -9.48
N ARG A 32 -3.24 -5.16 -9.87
CA ARG A 32 -4.05 -4.24 -9.07
C ARG A 32 -5.37 -4.83 -8.62
N SER A 33 -6.16 -5.37 -9.55
CA SER A 33 -7.47 -5.93 -9.22
C SER A 33 -7.36 -7.12 -8.25
N ALA A 34 -6.33 -7.96 -8.40
CA ALA A 34 -6.10 -9.08 -7.50
C ALA A 34 -5.72 -8.62 -6.09
N LEU A 35 -4.87 -7.59 -5.97
CA LEU A 35 -4.49 -7.00 -4.69
C LEU A 35 -5.70 -6.40 -3.97
N VAL A 36 -6.54 -5.65 -4.68
CA VAL A 36 -7.74 -5.02 -4.10
C VAL A 36 -8.73 -6.07 -3.62
N ASN A 37 -9.05 -7.06 -4.46
CA ASN A 37 -10.00 -8.12 -4.11
C ASN A 37 -9.49 -8.94 -2.91
N SER A 38 -8.20 -9.28 -2.89
CA SER A 38 -7.62 -10.04 -1.78
C SER A 38 -7.62 -9.23 -0.49
N THR A 39 -7.34 -7.92 -0.56
CA THR A 39 -7.37 -7.02 0.60
C THR A 39 -8.78 -6.91 1.17
N LEU A 40 -9.80 -6.74 0.33
CA LEU A 40 -11.20 -6.65 0.79
C LEU A 40 -11.73 -7.97 1.37
N ALA A 41 -11.20 -9.11 0.92
CA ALA A 41 -11.56 -10.43 1.42
C ALA A 41 -10.76 -10.85 2.68
N ASP A 42 -9.69 -10.12 3.03
CA ASP A 42 -8.83 -10.46 4.15
C ASP A 42 -9.52 -10.24 5.51
N GLY A 43 -9.40 -11.21 6.41
CA GLY A 43 -10.02 -11.15 7.73
C GLY A 43 -9.51 -9.99 8.60
N CYS A 44 -8.29 -9.51 8.37
CA CYS A 44 -7.74 -8.34 9.06
C CYS A 44 -8.51 -7.07 8.68
N THR A 45 -8.93 -6.94 7.42
CA THR A 45 -9.71 -5.79 6.90
C THR A 45 -11.05 -5.66 7.64
N ALA A 46 -11.69 -6.77 7.99
CA ALA A 46 -12.95 -6.75 8.74
C ALA A 46 -12.81 -6.11 10.14
N SER A 47 -11.64 -6.24 10.77
CA SER A 47 -11.34 -5.66 12.08
C SER A 47 -10.81 -4.22 12.03
N ASN A 48 -10.58 -3.67 10.83
CA ASN A 48 -10.07 -2.32 10.66
C ASN A 48 -11.09 -1.29 11.21
N PRO A 49 -10.69 -0.28 12.00
CA PRO A 49 -11.61 0.68 12.62
C PRO A 49 -12.44 1.47 11.61
N ARG A 50 -11.98 1.54 10.36
CA ARG A 50 -12.71 2.11 9.23
C ARG A 50 -13.03 1.01 8.23
N GLN A 51 -14.30 0.86 7.89
CA GLN A 51 -14.70 0.05 6.74
C GLN A 51 -14.21 0.72 5.46
N VAL A 52 -13.53 -0.04 4.60
CA VAL A 52 -12.87 0.47 3.40
C VAL A 52 -13.58 -0.02 2.15
N THR A 53 -13.59 0.81 1.13
CA THR A 53 -14.11 0.51 -0.20
C THR A 53 -12.98 0.10 -1.15
N THR A 54 -13.33 -0.45 -2.31
CA THR A 54 -12.40 -0.67 -3.43
C THR A 54 -11.56 0.57 -3.74
N HIS A 55 -12.21 1.74 -3.84
CA HIS A 55 -11.54 3.00 -4.16
C HIS A 55 -10.56 3.44 -3.06
N ASP A 56 -10.86 3.17 -1.79
CA ASP A 56 -9.93 3.47 -0.69
C ASP A 56 -8.64 2.64 -0.82
N VAL A 57 -8.77 1.35 -1.13
CA VAL A 57 -7.61 0.45 -1.31
C VAL A 57 -6.81 0.83 -2.56
N GLU A 58 -7.49 1.12 -3.67
CA GLU A 58 -6.85 1.59 -4.90
C GLU A 58 -6.05 2.87 -4.67
N GLY A 59 -6.62 3.84 -3.95
CA GLY A 59 -5.94 5.09 -3.62
C GLY A 59 -4.71 4.89 -2.73
N LEU A 60 -4.73 3.92 -1.81
CA LEU A 60 -3.54 3.55 -1.02
C LEU A 60 -2.47 2.88 -1.88
N ILE A 61 -2.86 2.00 -2.80
CA ILE A 61 -1.94 1.38 -3.76
C ILE A 61 -1.28 2.47 -4.62
N ASP A 62 -2.04 3.45 -5.11
CA ASP A 62 -1.50 4.58 -5.87
C ASP A 62 -0.49 5.39 -5.05
N LEU A 63 -0.83 5.69 -3.80
CA LEU A 63 0.02 6.46 -2.89
C LEU A 63 1.39 5.79 -2.66
N ILE A 64 1.42 4.46 -2.52
CA ILE A 64 2.67 3.72 -2.26
C ILE A 64 3.36 3.27 -3.54
N THR A 65 2.69 3.29 -4.69
CA THR A 65 3.32 2.95 -5.97
C THR A 65 4.42 3.97 -6.28
N GLY A 66 4.10 5.26 -6.14
CA GLY A 66 5.04 6.38 -6.30
C GLY A 66 5.45 6.56 -7.73
#